data_AF-A0A9X2EX30-F1
#
_entry.id   AF-A0A9X2EX30-F1
#
_cell.length_a   1.000
_cell.length_b   1.000
_cell.length_c   1.000
_cell.angle_alpha   90.00
_cell.angle_beta   90.00
_cell.angle_gamma   90.00
#
_symmetry.space_group_name_H-M   'P 1'
#
loop_
_entity.id
_entity.type
_entity.pdbx_description
1 polymer ?
#
loop_
_entity_poly.entity_id
_entity_poly.type
_entity_poly.pdbx_seq_one_letter_code
_entity_poly.pdbx_strand_id
1 'polypeptide(L)'
;MTQVQLAEYLGISQQHMQSFEAGRRKVSASMLPKLAQLFGISVDELVGIEDNPAKRGPVPKLLRQVEQVALLPKAKQKFVSEMLETVIQQASH
;
A
#
# COMPACT_ATOMS: atom_id res chain seq x y z
N MET A 1 16.32 -15.17 -16.14
CA MET A 1 17.48 -14.46 -15.54
C MET A 1 18.31 -15.47 -14.77
N THR A 2 19.63 -15.50 -14.96
CA THR A 2 20.55 -16.38 -14.22
C THR A 2 21.04 -15.70 -12.93
N GLN A 3 21.63 -16.47 -12.00
CA GLN A 3 22.24 -15.93 -10.78
C GLN A 3 23.34 -14.88 -11.08
N VAL A 4 24.13 -15.13 -12.12
CA VAL A 4 25.21 -14.21 -12.56
C VAL A 4 24.61 -12.89 -13.03
N GLN A 5 23.58 -12.96 -13.88
CA GLN A 5 22.87 -11.76 -14.38
C GLN A 5 22.21 -10.97 -13.25
N LEU A 6 21.64 -11.65 -12.25
CA LEU A 6 21.06 -10.99 -11.08
C LEU A 6 22.13 -10.29 -10.23
N ALA A 7 23.28 -10.94 -10.01
CA ALA A 7 24.39 -10.35 -9.27
C ALA A 7 24.95 -9.09 -9.98
N GLU A 8 25.14 -9.17 -11.30
CA GLU A 8 25.52 -8.04 -12.14
C GLU A 8 24.49 -6.91 -12.07
N TYR A 9 23.21 -7.24 -12.19
CA TYR A 9 22.12 -6.27 -12.07
C TYR A 9 22.14 -5.57 -10.71
N LEU A 10 22.41 -6.29 -9.62
CA LEU A 10 22.50 -5.75 -8.26
C LEU A 10 23.84 -5.06 -7.96
N GLY A 11 24.84 -5.16 -8.84
CA GLY A 11 26.19 -4.61 -8.62
C GLY A 11 26.97 -5.34 -7.52
N ILE A 12 26.73 -6.64 -7.34
CA ILE A 12 27.40 -7.49 -6.34
C ILE A 12 28.12 -8.65 -7.01
N SER A 13 29.07 -9.29 -6.30
CA SER A 13 29.72 -10.49 -6.81
C SER A 13 28.78 -11.71 -6.78
N GLN A 14 29.04 -12.69 -7.66
CA GLN A 14 28.28 -13.94 -7.67
C GLN A 14 28.35 -14.67 -6.31
N GLN A 15 29.50 -14.66 -5.63
CA GLN A 15 29.65 -15.22 -4.29
C GLN A 15 28.75 -14.51 -3.26
N HIS A 16 28.55 -13.20 -3.42
CA HIS A 16 27.64 -12.44 -2.56
C HIS A 16 26.19 -12.87 -2.80
N MET A 17 25.79 -13.05 -4.06
CA MET A 17 24.48 -13.57 -4.44
C MET A 17 24.24 -14.99 -3.90
N GLN A 18 25.21 -15.88 -4.04
CA GLN A 18 25.16 -17.23 -3.44
C GLN A 18 24.99 -17.19 -1.92
N SER A 19 25.59 -16.21 -1.25
CA SER A 19 25.44 -16.03 0.20
C SER A 19 24.02 -15.60 0.60
N PHE A 20 23.32 -14.86 -0.27
CA PHE A 20 21.91 -14.53 -0.08
C PHE A 20 21.02 -15.75 -0.25
N GLU A 21 21.21 -16.52 -1.32
CA GLU A 21 20.42 -17.74 -1.59
C GLU A 21 20.63 -18.83 -0.52
N ALA A 22 21.86 -18.97 -0.01
CA ALA A 22 22.17 -19.88 1.08
C ALA A 22 21.72 -19.36 2.46
N GLY A 23 21.12 -18.17 2.54
CA GLY A 23 20.66 -17.55 3.78
C GLY A 23 21.78 -17.11 4.75
N ARG A 24 23.05 -17.18 4.33
CA ARG A 24 24.22 -16.81 5.15
C ARG A 24 24.36 -15.30 5.31
N ARG A 25 23.86 -14.53 4.34
CA ARG A 25 23.78 -13.06 4.39
C ARG A 25 22.36 -12.60 4.12
N LYS A 26 21.97 -11.52 4.79
CA LYS A 26 20.69 -10.85 4.54
C LYS A 26 20.84 -9.86 3.40
N VAL A 27 19.81 -9.76 2.57
CA VAL A 27 19.68 -8.71 1.55
C VAL A 27 19.50 -7.37 2.26
N SER A 28 20.24 -6.33 1.83
CA SER A 28 20.07 -4.97 2.37
C SER A 28 18.70 -4.41 1.99
N ALA A 29 18.06 -3.69 2.91
CA ALA A 29 16.78 -3.02 2.64
C ALA A 29 16.86 -2.08 1.42
N SER A 30 18.01 -1.46 1.18
CA SER A 30 18.23 -0.58 0.02
C SER A 30 18.16 -1.31 -1.33
N MET A 31 18.29 -2.64 -1.36
CA MET A 31 18.19 -3.44 -2.58
C MET A 31 16.75 -3.86 -2.90
N LEU A 32 15.83 -3.79 -1.93
CA LEU A 32 14.46 -4.27 -2.08
C LEU A 32 13.68 -3.54 -3.18
N PRO A 33 13.72 -2.20 -3.32
CA PRO A 33 12.98 -1.52 -4.39
C PRO A 33 13.46 -1.96 -5.78
N LYS A 34 14.76 -2.21 -5.93
CA LYS A 34 15.36 -2.63 -7.20
C LYS A 34 14.97 -4.07 -7.56
N LEU A 35 14.94 -4.96 -6.57
CA LEU A 35 14.46 -6.33 -6.73
C LEU A 35 12.95 -6.38 -7.05
N ALA A 36 12.14 -5.60 -6.34
CA ALA A 36 10.70 -5.51 -6.57
C ALA A 36 10.39 -5.05 -8.01
N GLN A 37 11.09 -4.01 -8.49
CA GLN A 37 10.97 -3.54 -9.88
C GLN A 37 11.40 -4.60 -10.90
N LEU A 38 12.50 -5.32 -10.63
CA LEU A 38 13.01 -6.37 -11.52
C LEU A 38 12.02 -7.54 -11.68
N PHE A 39 11.37 -7.94 -10.59
CA PHE A 39 10.41 -9.04 -10.59
C PHE A 39 8.98 -8.61 -10.91
N GLY A 40 8.70 -7.30 -10.97
CA GLY A 40 7.37 -6.76 -11.26
C GLY A 40 6.35 -6.97 -10.13
N ILE A 41 6.83 -7.10 -8.89
CA ILE A 41 6.01 -7.31 -7.69
C ILE A 41 6.19 -6.17 -6.69
N SER A 42 5.34 -6.09 -5.66
CA SER A 42 5.52 -5.11 -4.58
C SER A 42 6.68 -5.50 -3.66
N VAL A 43 7.21 -4.53 -2.90
CA VAL A 43 8.21 -4.85 -1.86
C VAL A 43 7.61 -5.75 -0.79
N ASP A 44 6.33 -5.57 -0.46
CA ASP A 44 5.61 -6.40 0.52
C ASP A 44 5.56 -7.86 0.06
N GLU A 45 5.17 -8.09 -1.20
CA GLU A 45 5.16 -9.42 -1.81
C GLU A 45 6.57 -10.03 -1.84
N LEU A 46 7.60 -9.25 -2.18
CA LEU A 46 9.00 -9.69 -2.22
C LEU A 46 9.50 -10.20 -0.85
N VAL A 47 9.07 -9.58 0.25
CA VAL A 47 9.47 -9.97 1.61
C VAL A 47 8.49 -10.94 2.27
N GLY A 48 7.47 -11.40 1.55
CA GLY A 48 6.45 -12.32 2.07
C GLY A 48 5.50 -11.68 3.06
N ILE A 49 5.35 -10.36 3.04
CA ILE A 49 4.21 -9.68 3.66
C ILE A 49 3.04 -9.97 2.72
N GLU A 50 2.20 -10.92 3.12
CA GLU A 50 0.91 -11.07 2.47
C GLU A 50 0.20 -9.74 2.59
N ASP A 51 -0.26 -9.22 1.45
CA ASP A 51 -1.29 -8.20 1.40
C ASP A 51 -2.48 -8.88 2.08
N ASN A 52 -2.56 -8.78 3.40
CA ASN A 52 -3.75 -9.11 4.14
C ASN A 52 -4.61 -7.89 3.85
N PRO A 53 -5.57 -7.94 2.91
CA PRO A 53 -6.60 -6.93 2.88
C PRO A 53 -7.31 -7.13 4.20
N ALA A 54 -6.80 -6.53 5.28
CA ALA A 54 -7.21 -6.75 6.65
C ALA A 54 -8.69 -6.51 6.63
N LYS A 55 -9.47 -7.60 6.59
CA LYS A 55 -10.79 -7.67 5.94
C LYS A 55 -11.46 -6.32 6.08
N ARG A 56 -11.27 -5.44 5.10
CA ARG A 56 -11.82 -4.09 5.22
C ARG A 56 -13.28 -4.39 5.11
N GLY A 57 -13.96 -4.39 6.26
CA GLY A 57 -15.40 -4.60 6.31
C GLY A 57 -16.03 -3.71 5.25
N PRO A 58 -17.20 -4.08 4.72
CA PRO A 58 -17.85 -3.30 3.68
C PRO A 58 -17.73 -1.81 4.00
N VAL A 59 -17.21 -1.02 3.05
CA VAL A 59 -16.94 0.41 3.26
C VAL A 59 -18.14 1.02 3.99
N PRO A 60 -17.94 1.63 5.17
CA PRO A 60 -19.03 2.18 5.95
C PRO A 60 -19.95 3.00 5.05
N LYS A 61 -21.26 2.73 5.11
CA LYS A 61 -22.27 3.38 4.26
C LYS A 61 -22.10 4.91 4.23
N LEU A 62 -21.72 5.49 5.37
CA LEU A 62 -21.43 6.92 5.51
C LEU A 62 -20.30 7.40 4.60
N LEU A 63 -19.18 6.68 4.50
CA LEU A 63 -18.06 7.07 3.63
C LEU A 63 -18.51 7.07 2.16
N ARG A 64 -19.25 6.04 1.73
CA ARG A 64 -19.82 5.99 0.38
C ARG A 64 -20.79 7.13 0.11
N GLN A 65 -21.59 7.52 1.12
CA GLN A 65 -22.49 8.66 1.00
C GLN A 65 -21.72 9.99 0.91
N VAL A 66 -20.63 10.16 1.66
CA VAL A 66 -19.77 11.34 1.60
C VAL A 66 -19.14 11.49 0.20
N GLU A 67 -18.66 10.40 -0.40
CA GLU A 67 -18.16 10.40 -1.78
C GLU A 67 -19.24 10.83 -2.78
N GLN A 68 -20.46 10.32 -2.63
CA GLN A 68 -21.60 10.74 -3.48
C GLN A 68 -21.93 12.22 -3.30
N VAL A 69 -21.89 12.73 -2.07
CA VAL A 69 -22.13 14.15 -1.78
C VAL A 69 -21.09 15.03 -2.43
N ALA A 70 -19.82 14.60 -2.47
CA ALA A 70 -18.74 15.35 -3.12
C ALA A 70 -18.97 15.59 -4.63
N LEU A 71 -19.75 14.73 -5.29
CA LEU A 71 -20.11 14.85 -6.71
C LEU A 71 -21.33 15.76 -6.96
N LEU A 72 -22.04 16.20 -5.92
CA LEU A 72 -23.23 17.05 -6.07
C LEU A 72 -22.86 18.53 -6.31
N PRO A 73 -23.78 19.35 -6.85
CA PRO A 73 -23.60 20.80 -6.90
C PRO A 73 -23.36 21.42 -5.51
N LYS A 74 -22.59 22.51 -5.46
CA LYS A 74 -22.17 23.16 -4.19
C LYS A 74 -23.32 23.54 -3.25
N ALA A 75 -24.47 23.94 -3.79
CA ALA A 75 -25.67 24.21 -2.98
C ALA A 75 -26.16 22.97 -2.21
N LYS A 76 -26.15 21.79 -2.85
CA LYS A 76 -26.55 20.52 -2.21
C LYS A 76 -25.49 20.04 -1.22
N GLN A 77 -24.19 20.25 -1.51
CA GLN A 77 -23.10 19.97 -0.57
C GLN A 77 -23.27 20.80 0.72
N LYS A 78 -23.56 22.10 0.57
CA LYS A 78 -23.76 23.02 1.70
C LYS A 78 -24.92 22.57 2.59
N PHE A 79 -26.06 22.24 1.98
CA PHE A 79 -27.22 21.72 2.70
C PHE A 79 -26.89 20.47 3.54
N VAL A 80 -26.19 19.48 2.96
CA VAL A 80 -25.80 18.27 3.69
C VAL A 80 -24.84 18.59 4.85
N SER A 81 -23.91 19.52 4.65
CA SER A 81 -22.99 19.96 5.72
C SER A 81 -23.74 20.60 6.89
N GLU A 82 -24.73 21.45 6.62
CA GLU A 82 -25.56 22.10 7.65
C GLU A 82 -26.39 21.08 8.43
N MET A 83 -26.95 20.06 7.76
CA MET A 83 -27.65 18.96 8.43
C MET A 83 -26.74 18.17 9.35
N LEU A 84 -25.53 17.82 8.90
CA LEU A 84 -24.56 17.08 9.71
C LEU A 84 -24.14 17.88 10.94
N GLU A 85 -23.86 19.18 10.77
CA GLU A 85 -23.54 20.09 11.88
C GLU A 85 -24.66 20.10 12.93
N THR A 86 -25.91 20.19 12.49
CA THR A 86 -27.07 20.18 13.38
C THR A 86 -27.15 18.89 14.21
N VAL A 87 -26.94 17.73 13.58
CA VAL A 87 -26.96 16.43 14.28
C VAL A 87 -25.81 16.30 15.26
N ILE A 88 -24.61 16.76 14.90
CA ILE A 88 -23.42 16.73 15.77
C ILE A 88 -23.63 17.62 17.01
N GLN A 89 -24.22 18.80 16.83
CA GLN A 89 -24.54 19.71 17.94
C GLN A 89 -25.61 19.10 18.86
N GLN A 90 -26.64 18.44 18.32
CA GLN A 90 -27.67 17.76 19.11
C GLN A 90 -27.12 16.59 19.95
N ALA A 91 -26.13 15.86 19.43
CA ALA A 91 -25.52 14.74 20.15
C ALA A 91 -24.49 15.16 21.22
N SER A 92 -24.11 16.44 21.24
CA SER A 92 -23.14 17.00 22.21
C SER A 92 -23.80 17.60 23.47
N HIS A 93 -25.13 17.50 23.57
CA HIS A 93 -25.96 17.88 24.71
C HIS A 93 -26.57 16.64 25.37
#